data_AF-V4A6Z0-F1
#
_entry.id   AF-V4A6Z0-F1
#
_cell.length_a   1.000
_cell.length_b   1.000
_cell.length_c   1.000
_cell.angle_alpha   90.00
_cell.angle_beta   90.00
_cell.angle_gamma   90.00
#
_symmetry.space_group_name_H-M   'P 1'
#
loop_
_entity.id
_entity.type
_entity.pdbx_description
1 polymer ?
#
loop_
_entity_poly.entity_id
_entity_poly.type
_entity_poly.pdbx_seq_one_letter_code
_entity_poly.pdbx_strand_id
1 'polypeptide(L)'
;MIEMERHVNQTNDRLLCIKQHLLTPGGFQNAARELLEWCSDLRAFQRQFEESLMSCLTIVSKVSAQPGYDLDLGYRLLAVCASHKEMFSSKAQGSLTSWCEELGRLLLLRHQKNRPSDLGKGPPPGMHPQMQKPMPPVHPG
;
A
#
# COMPACT_ATOMS: atom_id res chain seq x y z
N MET A 1 31.97 -20.43 11.96
CA MET A 1 31.58 -19.99 10.60
C MET A 1 30.50 -20.87 9.99
N ILE A 2 30.68 -22.21 9.95
CA ILE A 2 29.72 -23.17 9.36
C ILE A 2 28.27 -23.03 9.91
N GLU A 3 28.12 -22.77 11.21
CA GLU A 3 26.79 -22.64 11.83
C GLU A 3 26.04 -21.40 11.36
N MET A 4 26.72 -20.27 11.19
CA MET A 4 26.12 -19.02 10.73
C MET A 4 25.69 -19.11 9.26
N GLU A 5 26.50 -19.71 8.39
CA GLU A 5 26.13 -19.97 6.99
C GLU A 5 24.91 -20.90 6.87
N ARG A 6 24.83 -21.92 7.73
CA ARG A 6 23.64 -22.79 7.81
C ARG A 6 22.38 -22.01 8.18
N HIS A 7 22.46 -21.09 9.14
CA HIS A 7 21.33 -20.23 9.50
C HIS A 7 20.91 -19.29 8.35
N VAL A 8 21.88 -18.76 7.61
CA VAL A 8 21.61 -17.93 6.43
C VAL A 8 20.89 -18.73 5.36
N ASN A 9 21.34 -19.95 5.07
CA ASN A 9 20.71 -20.83 4.08
C ASN A 9 19.30 -21.25 4.50
N GLN A 10 19.08 -21.61 5.76
CA GLN A 10 17.75 -21.93 6.28
C GLN A 10 16.77 -20.75 6.16
N THR A 11 17.26 -19.54 6.43
CA THR A 11 16.43 -18.33 6.29
C THR A 11 16.08 -18.09 4.82
N ASN A 12 17.03 -18.24 3.90
CA ASN A 12 16.78 -18.12 2.47
C ASN A 12 15.79 -19.19 1.95
N ASP A 13 15.91 -20.44 2.40
CA ASP A 13 14.96 -21.51 2.06
C ASP A 13 13.53 -21.17 2.55
N ARG A 14 13.42 -20.64 3.77
CA ARG A 14 12.15 -20.15 4.31
C ARG A 14 11.56 -19.03 3.46
N LEU A 15 12.37 -18.06 3.03
CA LEU A 15 11.92 -16.98 2.14
C LEU A 15 11.44 -17.51 0.78
N LEU A 16 12.10 -18.52 0.22
CA LEU A 16 11.64 -19.18 -1.00
C LEU A 16 10.30 -19.90 -0.79
N CYS A 17 10.11 -20.54 0.36
CA CYS A 17 8.83 -21.15 0.72
C CYS A 17 7.72 -20.08 0.84
N ILE A 18 7.99 -18.97 1.52
CA ILE A 18 7.07 -17.82 1.63
C ILE A 18 6.69 -17.31 0.22
N LYS A 19 7.68 -17.13 -0.66
CA LYS A 19 7.46 -16.71 -2.06
C LYS A 19 6.45 -17.61 -2.79
N GLN A 20 6.53 -18.93 -2.62
CA GLN A 20 5.58 -19.85 -3.25
C GLN A 20 4.15 -19.66 -2.73
N HIS A 21 4.00 -19.42 -1.43
CA HIS A 21 2.69 -19.17 -0.83
C HIS A 21 2.11 -17.80 -1.22
N LEU A 22 2.97 -16.79 -1.42
CA LEU A 22 2.58 -15.46 -1.92
C LEU A 22 1.99 -15.51 -3.33
N LEU A 23 2.29 -16.53 -4.14
CA LEU A 23 1.70 -16.72 -5.47
C LEU A 23 0.27 -17.30 -5.43
N THR A 24 -0.24 -17.66 -4.25
CA THR A 24 -1.57 -18.26 -4.10
C THR A 24 -2.45 -17.39 -3.21
N PRO A 25 -3.71 -17.14 -3.56
CA PRO A 25 -4.59 -16.28 -2.75
C PRO A 25 -4.84 -16.88 -1.36
N GLY A 26 -4.97 -18.21 -1.25
CA GLY A 26 -5.16 -18.89 0.04
C GLY A 26 -3.93 -18.85 0.96
N GLY A 27 -2.71 -18.82 0.40
CA GLY A 27 -1.47 -18.75 1.16
C GLY A 27 -1.01 -17.31 1.45
N PHE A 28 -1.46 -16.34 0.66
CA PHE A 28 -0.94 -14.98 0.65
C PHE A 28 -1.02 -14.29 2.03
N GLN A 29 -2.16 -14.35 2.72
CA GLN A 29 -2.32 -13.65 3.99
C GLN A 29 -1.31 -14.12 5.05
N ASN A 30 -1.13 -15.43 5.20
CA ASN A 30 -0.20 -15.97 6.20
C ASN A 30 1.25 -15.68 5.81
N ALA A 31 1.59 -15.90 4.54
CA ALA A 31 2.93 -15.64 4.02
C ALA A 31 3.34 -14.16 4.12
N ALA A 32 2.43 -13.24 3.79
CA ALA A 32 2.69 -11.80 3.87
C ALA A 32 2.77 -11.30 5.32
N ARG A 33 1.97 -11.86 6.26
CA ARG A 33 2.10 -11.54 7.70
C ARG A 33 3.43 -12.03 8.26
N GLU A 34 3.80 -13.27 7.96
CA GLU A 34 5.08 -13.83 8.39
C GLU A 34 6.25 -12.99 7.87
N LEU A 35 6.20 -12.58 6.59
CA LEU A 35 7.23 -11.73 6.01
C LEU A 35 7.24 -10.32 6.62
N LEU A 36 6.07 -9.77 6.94
CA LEU A 36 5.93 -8.48 7.62
C LEU A 36 6.52 -8.52 9.05
N GLU A 37 6.23 -9.56 9.81
CA GLU A 37 6.83 -9.79 11.13
C GLU A 37 8.34 -9.94 11.02
N TRP A 38 8.83 -10.68 10.02
CA TRP A 38 10.26 -10.82 9.80
C TRP A 38 10.93 -9.49 9.43
N CYS A 39 10.31 -8.68 8.56
CA CYS A 39 10.79 -7.35 8.19
C CYS A 39 10.68 -6.29 9.31
N SER A 40 10.08 -6.62 10.46
CA SER A 40 10.11 -5.75 11.65
C SER A 40 11.49 -5.72 12.33
N ASP A 41 12.36 -6.69 12.03
CA ASP A 41 13.74 -6.74 12.52
C ASP A 41 14.70 -6.19 11.45
N LEU A 42 15.52 -5.21 11.82
CA LEU A 42 16.49 -4.58 10.91
C LEU A 42 17.49 -5.59 10.31
N ARG A 43 17.74 -6.72 10.98
CA ARG A 43 18.60 -7.79 10.50
C ARG A 43 18.03 -8.51 9.28
N ALA A 44 16.75 -8.35 8.97
CA ALA A 44 16.14 -8.87 7.76
C ALA A 44 16.69 -8.19 6.49
N PHE A 45 17.20 -6.95 6.59
CA PHE A 45 17.69 -6.16 5.47
C PHE A 45 19.18 -6.34 5.17
N GLN A 46 19.76 -7.48 5.57
CA GLN A 46 21.14 -7.82 5.23
C GLN A 46 21.25 -8.25 3.76
N ARG A 47 22.36 -7.91 3.08
CA ARG A 47 22.59 -8.25 1.67
C ARG A 47 22.41 -9.74 1.32
N GLN A 48 22.77 -10.63 2.24
CA GLN A 48 22.63 -12.08 2.07
C GLN A 48 21.19 -12.57 1.94
N PHE A 49 20.20 -11.74 2.31
CA PHE A 49 18.77 -12.03 2.15
C PHE A 49 18.10 -11.14 1.10
N GLU A 50 18.80 -10.12 0.59
CA GLU A 50 18.25 -9.11 -0.30
C GLU A 50 17.61 -9.73 -1.54
N GLU A 51 18.28 -10.70 -2.18
CA GLU A 51 17.78 -11.35 -3.40
C GLU A 51 16.46 -12.10 -3.17
N SER A 52 16.41 -12.91 -2.10
CA SER A 52 15.22 -13.68 -1.72
C SER A 52 14.07 -12.77 -1.28
N LEU A 53 14.37 -11.74 -0.50
CA LEU A 53 13.38 -10.75 -0.06
C LEU A 53 12.83 -9.96 -1.25
N MET A 54 13.69 -9.43 -2.12
CA MET A 54 13.28 -8.71 -3.33
C MET A 54 12.43 -9.59 -4.25
N SER A 55 12.72 -10.89 -4.35
CA SER A 55 11.88 -11.84 -5.07
C SER A 55 10.48 -11.94 -4.46
N CYS A 56 10.35 -12.00 -3.13
CA CYS A 56 9.06 -12.01 -2.44
C CYS A 56 8.29 -10.70 -2.69
N LEU A 57 8.95 -9.55 -2.51
CA LEU A 57 8.32 -8.22 -2.67
C LEU A 57 7.89 -7.96 -4.12
N THR A 58 8.62 -8.51 -5.10
CA THR A 58 8.23 -8.47 -6.52
C THR A 58 6.94 -9.24 -6.77
N ILE A 59 6.71 -10.36 -6.08
CA ILE A 59 5.44 -11.09 -6.19
C ILE A 59 4.33 -10.28 -5.53
N VAL A 60 4.56 -9.78 -4.31
CA VAL A 60 3.59 -8.96 -3.58
C VAL A 60 3.13 -7.76 -4.43
N SER A 61 4.05 -7.03 -5.08
CA SER A 61 3.67 -5.89 -5.91
C SER A 61 2.77 -6.28 -7.09
N LYS A 62 2.97 -7.47 -7.68
CA LYS A 62 2.19 -7.96 -8.82
C LYS A 62 0.84 -8.57 -8.44
N VAL A 63 0.74 -9.24 -7.30
CA VAL A 63 -0.45 -10.01 -6.92
C VAL A 63 -1.40 -9.24 -5.99
N SER A 64 -0.91 -8.27 -5.21
CA SER A 64 -1.73 -7.59 -4.19
C SER A 64 -2.94 -6.85 -4.76
N ALA A 65 -2.86 -6.38 -6.00
CA ALA A 65 -3.96 -5.71 -6.69
C ALA A 65 -4.98 -6.67 -7.33
N GLN A 66 -4.68 -7.98 -7.38
CA GLN A 66 -5.52 -8.98 -8.01
C GLN A 66 -6.70 -9.39 -7.11
N PRO A 67 -7.82 -9.84 -7.69
CA PRO A 67 -8.95 -10.35 -6.91
C PRO A 67 -8.54 -11.56 -6.06
N GLY A 68 -9.04 -11.62 -4.82
CA GLY A 68 -8.70 -12.67 -3.86
C GLY A 68 -7.43 -12.41 -3.04
N TYR A 69 -6.68 -11.35 -3.34
CA TYR A 69 -5.51 -10.92 -2.59
C TYR A 69 -5.81 -9.72 -1.68
N ASP A 70 -5.03 -9.60 -0.61
CA ASP A 70 -5.17 -8.55 0.39
C ASP A 70 -4.27 -7.36 0.07
N LEU A 71 -4.86 -6.38 -0.64
CA LEU A 71 -4.16 -5.17 -1.06
C LEU A 71 -3.61 -4.34 0.12
N ASP A 72 -4.33 -4.26 1.24
CA ASP A 72 -3.89 -3.48 2.42
C ASP A 72 -2.64 -4.12 3.03
N LEU A 73 -2.68 -5.44 3.21
CA LEU A 73 -1.55 -6.19 3.72
C LEU A 73 -0.33 -6.11 2.82
N GLY A 74 -0.52 -6.24 1.50
CA GLY A 74 0.56 -6.11 0.51
C GLY A 74 1.21 -4.73 0.51
N TYR A 75 0.40 -3.67 0.57
CA TYR A 75 0.91 -2.30 0.69
C TYR A 75 1.66 -2.08 2.00
N ARG A 76 1.13 -2.55 3.14
CA ARG A 76 1.79 -2.39 4.44
C ARG A 76 3.17 -3.03 4.47
N LEU A 77 3.30 -4.22 3.90
CA LEU A 77 4.59 -4.91 3.75
C LEU A 77 5.56 -4.10 2.88
N LEU A 78 5.12 -3.64 1.71
CA LEU A 78 5.97 -2.80 0.86
C LEU A 78 6.36 -1.48 1.53
N ALA A 79 5.47 -0.87 2.31
CA ALA A 79 5.72 0.37 3.02
C ALA A 79 6.83 0.19 4.08
N VAL A 80 6.78 -0.89 4.86
CA VAL A 80 7.84 -1.23 5.83
C VAL A 80 9.18 -1.42 5.13
N CYS A 81 9.22 -2.21 4.04
CA CYS A 81 10.46 -2.39 3.27
C CYS A 81 10.94 -1.07 2.64
N ALA A 82 10.04 -0.22 2.16
CA ALA A 82 10.37 1.08 1.59
C ALA A 82 10.90 2.08 2.65
N SER A 83 10.45 2.00 3.90
CA SER A 83 10.99 2.78 5.02
C SER A 83 12.44 2.42 5.35
N HIS A 84 12.85 1.19 5.06
CA HIS A 84 14.23 0.71 5.23
C HIS A 84 14.99 0.57 3.92
N LYS A 85 14.53 1.22 2.84
CA LYS A 85 15.12 1.07 1.50
C LYS A 85 16.62 1.42 1.45
N GLU A 86 17.09 2.30 2.33
CA GLU A 86 18.51 2.67 2.44
C GLU A 86 19.45 1.48 2.69
N MET A 87 18.93 0.38 3.26
CA MET A 87 19.67 -0.85 3.53
C MET A 87 19.83 -1.75 2.29
N PHE A 88 19.05 -1.50 1.24
CA PHE A 88 19.06 -2.25 -0.02
C PHE A 88 19.99 -1.62 -1.06
N SER A 89 20.30 -2.36 -2.13
CA SER A 89 20.95 -1.79 -3.31
C SER A 89 20.14 -0.66 -3.95
N SER A 90 20.81 0.25 -4.66
CA SER A 90 20.16 1.37 -5.35
C SER A 90 19.09 0.92 -6.36
N LYS A 91 19.27 -0.25 -6.97
CA LYS A 91 18.26 -0.86 -7.85
C LYS A 91 16.99 -1.22 -7.07
N ALA A 92 17.15 -1.91 -5.95
CA ALA A 92 16.03 -2.32 -5.09
C ALA A 92 15.30 -1.10 -4.49
N GLN A 93 16.02 -0.05 -4.10
CA GLN A 93 15.45 1.22 -3.62
C GLN A 93 14.44 1.84 -4.61
N GLY A 94 14.81 1.88 -5.89
CA GLY A 94 13.94 2.39 -6.95
C GLY A 94 12.67 1.55 -7.09
N SER A 95 12.81 0.22 -7.10
CA SER A 95 11.68 -0.70 -7.18
C SER A 95 10.73 -0.59 -5.98
N LEU A 96 11.26 -0.57 -4.76
CA LEU A 96 10.46 -0.44 -3.53
C LEU A 96 9.67 0.87 -3.50
N THR A 97 10.28 1.97 -3.90
CA THR A 97 9.62 3.28 -3.98
C THR A 97 8.46 3.22 -4.98
N SER A 98 8.73 2.74 -6.20
CA SER A 98 7.73 2.64 -7.26
C SER A 98 6.55 1.73 -6.88
N TRP A 99 6.81 0.54 -6.34
CA TRP A 99 5.74 -0.39 -5.95
C TRP A 99 4.91 0.13 -4.77
N CYS A 100 5.55 0.79 -3.80
CA CYS A 100 4.85 1.40 -2.67
C CYS A 100 3.92 2.52 -3.14
N GLU A 101 4.39 3.41 -4.02
CA GLU A 101 3.57 4.48 -4.60
C GLU A 101 2.39 3.93 -5.42
N GLU A 102 2.62 2.88 -6.23
CA GLU A 102 1.58 2.26 -7.06
C GLU A 102 0.48 1.62 -6.22
N LEU A 103 0.83 0.73 -5.26
CA LEU A 103 -0.17 0.11 -4.39
C LEU A 103 -0.87 1.14 -3.50
N GLY A 104 -0.15 2.17 -3.03
CA GLY A 104 -0.74 3.27 -2.27
C GLY A 104 -1.80 4.04 -3.05
N ARG A 105 -1.56 4.32 -4.34
CA ARG A 105 -2.56 4.94 -5.23
C ARG A 105 -3.79 4.05 -5.41
N LEU A 106 -3.58 2.74 -5.61
CA LEU A 106 -4.69 1.79 -5.77
C LEU A 106 -5.55 1.68 -4.51
N LEU A 107 -4.94 1.67 -3.32
CA LEU A 107 -5.67 1.71 -2.06
C LEU A 107 -6.50 2.98 -1.91
N LEU A 108 -5.92 4.14 -2.23
CA LEU A 108 -6.64 5.41 -2.17
C LEU A 108 -7.85 5.42 -3.12
N LEU A 109 -7.70 4.90 -4.35
CA LEU A 109 -8.80 4.75 -5.30
C LEU A 109 -9.88 3.79 -4.79
N ARG A 110 -9.49 2.66 -4.17
CA ARG A 110 -10.41 1.70 -3.56
C ARG A 110 -11.22 2.35 -2.43
N HIS A 111 -10.58 3.13 -1.57
CA HIS A 111 -11.25 3.84 -0.48
C HIS A 111 -12.17 4.96 -0.96
N GLN A 112 -11.77 5.70 -2.02
CA GLN A 112 -12.64 6.71 -2.62
C GLN A 112 -13.89 6.09 -3.25
N LYS A 113 -13.76 4.96 -3.96
CA LYS A 113 -14.89 4.25 -4.57
C LYS A 113 -15.86 3.65 -3.55
N ASN A 114 -15.37 3.28 -2.37
CA ASN A 114 -16.18 2.65 -1.32
C ASN A 114 -16.79 3.65 -0.32
N ARG A 115 -16.50 4.95 -0.45
CA ARG A 115 -17.32 5.96 0.21
C ARG A 115 -18.67 6.00 -0.52
N PRO A 116 -19.82 5.84 0.17
CA PRO A 116 -21.07 6.24 -0.43
C PRO A 116 -20.91 7.70 -0.82
N SER A 117 -21.14 8.00 -2.10
CA SER A 117 -21.15 9.36 -2.63
C SER A 117 -22.29 10.16 -1.99
N ASP A 118 -22.15 10.50 -0.71
CA ASP A 118 -22.94 11.52 -0.05
C ASP A 118 -21.96 12.62 0.35
N LEU A 119 -21.95 13.66 -0.50
CA LEU A 119 -21.68 15.07 -0.21
C LEU A 119 -21.29 15.79 -1.50
N GLY A 120 -22.34 16.18 -2.22
CA GLY A 120 -22.49 17.46 -2.91
C GLY A 120 -21.22 18.18 -3.40
N LYS A 121 -20.91 17.97 -4.69
CA LYS A 121 -20.45 19.06 -5.56
C LYS A 121 -21.28 19.04 -6.85
N GLY A 122 -22.57 19.32 -6.70
CA GLY A 122 -23.25 20.10 -7.73
C GLY A 122 -22.66 21.52 -7.73
N PRO A 123 -22.60 22.21 -8.88
CA PRO A 123 -22.13 23.59 -8.92
C PRO A 123 -23.00 24.45 -8.00
N PRO A 124 -22.45 25.52 -7.37
CA PRO A 124 -23.28 26.44 -6.60
C PRO A 124 -24.38 26.99 -7.53
N PRO A 125 -25.68 26.87 -7.18
CA PRO A 125 -26.70 27.56 -7.93
C PRO A 125 -26.49 29.06 -7.73
N GLY A 126 -26.33 29.75 -8.86
CA GLY A 126 -26.32 31.20 -9.05
C GLY A 126 -26.37 32.06 -7.80
N MET A 127 -25.24 32.73 -7.53
CA MET A 127 -25.24 33.99 -6.81
C MET A 127 -25.95 35.04 -7.68
N HIS A 128 -27.28 35.06 -7.61
CA HIS A 128 -28.10 36.09 -8.21
C HIS A 128 -28.56 37.00 -7.06
N PRO A 129 -28.04 38.23 -6.92
CA PRO A 129 -28.67 39.21 -6.04
C PRO A 129 -30.00 39.58 -6.68
N GLN A 130 -31.09 38.96 -6.22
CA GLN A 130 -32.43 39.40 -6.56
C GLN A 130 -32.63 40.79 -5.93
N MET A 131 -32.51 41.83 -6.75
CA MET A 131 -33.03 43.16 -6.45
C MET A 131 -34.52 43.02 -6.11
N GLN A 132 -34.88 43.16 -4.84
CA GLN A 132 -36.27 43.40 -4.45
C GLN A 132 -36.50 44.91 -4.41
N LYS A 133 -37.47 45.31 -5.23
CA LYS A 133 -37.95 46.67 -5.47
C LYS A 133 -38.67 47.24 -4.22
N PRO A 134 -38.73 48.58 -4.08
CA PRO A 134 -39.25 49.27 -2.90
C PRO A 134 -40.77 49.15 -2.77
N MET A 135 -41.26 49.05 -1.54
CA MET A 135 -42.69 49.16 -1.21
C MET A 135 -43.09 50.64 -0.97
N PRO A 136 -44.30 51.07 -1.33
CA PRO A 136 -44.76 52.47 -1.24
C PRO A 136 -45.26 52.84 0.17
N PRO A 137 -45.43 54.14 0.48
CA PRO A 137 -45.79 54.59 1.82
C PRO A 137 -47.30 54.48 2.06
N VAL A 138 -47.69 54.09 3.27
CA VAL A 138 -49.08 54.11 3.73
C VAL A 138 -49.23 55.04 4.95
N HIS A 139 -49.85 56.18 4.71
CA HIS A 139 -50.58 57.04 5.66
C HIS A 139 -51.75 57.64 4.86
N PRO A 140 -52.83 58.21 5.46
CA PRO A 140 -53.27 58.22 6.87
C PRO A 140 -54.75 57.80 7.03
N GLY A 141 -55.20 57.70 8.29
CA GLY A 141 -56.60 57.67 8.71
C GLY A 141 -56.68 57.98 10.20
#